data_AF-A0A6J1M612-F1
#
_entry.id   AF-A0A6J1M612-F1
#
_cell.length_a   1.000
_cell.length_b   1.000
_cell.length_c   1.000
_cell.angle_alpha   90.00
_cell.angle_beta   90.00
_cell.angle_gamma   90.00
#
_symmetry.space_group_name_H-M   'P 1'
#
loop_
_entity.id
_entity.type
_entity.pdbx_description
1 polymer ?
#
loop_
_entity_poly.entity_id
_entity_poly.type
_entity_poly.pdbx_seq_one_letter_code
_entity_poly.pdbx_strand_id
1 'polypeptide(L)'
;METTMDSAILAIGDKTEQSEHEKPEKSLNIRNFNVEFKNYFSLLLMGNPTPADVGNVEYPIEWFGMETICRINEPTRYQFHCLGPQKTKPQNVNSFHFFMTINAKFLMREVRKLLRNERWLSKYVVIGPLKGPLDTTRYDPEETYMRNAVYTVINAEWLREKDIIFPYLFYLHSEHVKRNLRR
;
A
#
# COMPACT_ATOMS: atom_id res chain seq x y z
N MET A 1 -35.51 24.94 52.25
CA MET A 1 -36.01 23.97 51.26
C MET A 1 -35.53 24.44 49.91
N GLU A 2 -34.61 23.67 49.34
CA GLU A 2 -33.83 23.99 48.14
C GLU A 2 -34.69 23.85 46.88
N THR A 3 -34.62 24.86 46.01
CA THR A 3 -35.19 24.83 44.65
C THR A 3 -34.05 24.62 43.66
N THR A 4 -33.80 23.36 43.29
CA THR A 4 -32.98 23.02 42.12
C THR A 4 -33.88 22.91 40.90
N MET A 5 -33.63 23.74 39.89
CA MET A 5 -34.24 23.64 38.56
C MET A 5 -33.67 22.43 37.84
N ASP A 6 -34.54 21.46 37.50
CA ASP A 6 -34.21 20.36 36.60
C ASP A 6 -34.05 20.90 35.17
N SER A 7 -32.81 20.87 34.66
CA SER A 7 -32.53 21.10 33.25
C SER A 7 -32.98 19.88 32.44
N ALA A 8 -34.01 20.03 31.62
CA ALA A 8 -34.45 19.02 30.67
C ALA A 8 -33.40 18.83 29.57
N ILE A 9 -32.64 17.74 29.64
CA ILE A 9 -31.75 17.28 28.56
C ILE A 9 -32.64 16.60 27.50
N LEU A 10 -32.73 17.21 26.31
CA LEU A 10 -33.35 16.62 25.12
C LEU A 10 -32.55 15.38 24.68
N ALA A 11 -32.97 14.20 25.16
CA ALA A 11 -32.55 12.94 24.59
C ALA A 11 -33.39 12.69 23.32
N ILE A 12 -32.78 12.89 22.15
CA ILE A 12 -33.37 12.44 20.87
C ILE A 12 -33.03 10.96 20.72
N GLY A 13 -34.06 10.11 20.79
CA GLY A 13 -33.96 8.67 20.61
C GLY A 13 -35.26 8.01 21.07
N ASP A 14 -36.25 8.00 20.18
CA ASP A 14 -37.52 7.32 20.44
C ASP A 14 -37.27 5.80 20.53
N LYS A 15 -37.86 5.14 21.54
CA LYS A 15 -37.59 3.71 21.84
C LYS A 15 -38.27 2.73 20.89
N THR A 16 -38.90 3.22 19.82
CA THR A 16 -39.77 2.41 18.95
C THR A 16 -39.36 2.39 17.48
N GLU A 17 -38.23 2.99 17.10
CA GLU A 17 -37.65 2.76 15.77
C GLU A 17 -36.71 1.55 15.82
N GLN A 18 -37.32 0.35 15.80
CA GLN A 18 -36.62 -0.82 15.29
C GLN A 18 -36.37 -0.60 13.80
N SER A 19 -35.25 0.04 13.49
CA SER A 19 -34.67 -0.03 12.16
C SER A 19 -34.25 -1.48 11.93
N GLU A 20 -35.04 -2.23 11.18
CA GLU A 20 -34.57 -3.39 10.43
C GLU A 20 -33.53 -2.92 9.41
N HIS A 21 -32.35 -2.56 9.89
CA HIS A 21 -31.18 -2.59 9.03
C HIS A 21 -30.80 -4.05 8.92
N GLU A 22 -31.12 -4.65 7.77
CA GLU A 22 -30.36 -5.79 7.26
C GLU A 22 -28.88 -5.51 7.54
N LYS A 23 -28.29 -6.30 8.45
CA LYS A 23 -26.84 -6.29 8.62
C LYS A 23 -26.27 -6.47 7.22
N PRO A 24 -25.36 -5.60 6.73
CA PRO A 24 -24.66 -5.90 5.50
C PRO A 24 -23.85 -7.16 5.78
N GLU A 25 -24.38 -8.30 5.33
CA GLU A 25 -23.73 -9.60 5.30
C GLU A 25 -22.71 -9.58 4.16
N LYS A 26 -21.84 -8.57 4.14
CA LYS A 26 -20.58 -8.64 3.45
C LYS A 26 -19.58 -8.87 4.54
N SER A 27 -19.12 -10.11 4.64
CA SER A 27 -17.79 -10.34 5.18
C SER A 27 -16.87 -9.40 4.42
N LEU A 28 -16.55 -8.26 5.04
CA LEU A 28 -15.67 -7.26 4.49
C LEU A 28 -14.37 -8.02 4.29
N ASN A 29 -14.11 -8.41 3.05
CA ASN A 29 -12.86 -9.03 2.70
C ASN A 29 -11.85 -7.91 2.90
N ILE A 30 -11.22 -7.88 4.08
CA ILE A 30 -10.33 -6.80 4.55
C ILE A 30 -9.24 -6.53 3.50
N ARG A 31 -8.89 -7.56 2.72
CA ARG A 31 -7.98 -7.45 1.59
C ARG A 31 -8.55 -6.63 0.43
N ASN A 32 -9.80 -6.85 0.05
CA ASN A 32 -10.48 -6.07 -0.99
C ASN A 32 -10.73 -4.64 -0.52
N PHE A 33 -11.14 -4.45 0.74
CA PHE A 33 -11.32 -3.12 1.32
C PHE A 33 -10.04 -2.28 1.29
N ASN A 34 -8.90 -2.87 1.66
CA ASN A 34 -7.62 -2.16 1.60
C ASN A 34 -7.21 -1.79 0.17
N VAL A 35 -7.49 -2.66 -0.80
CA VAL A 35 -7.24 -2.37 -2.22
C VAL A 35 -8.14 -1.25 -2.70
N GLU A 36 -9.46 -1.37 -2.49
CA GLU A 36 -10.45 -0.35 -2.87
C GLU A 36 -10.18 1.00 -2.20
N PHE A 37 -9.79 1.00 -0.94
CA PHE A 37 -9.42 2.20 -0.20
C PHE A 37 -8.14 2.83 -0.75
N LYS A 38 -7.08 2.06 -0.99
CA LYS A 38 -5.85 2.57 -1.64
C LYS A 38 -6.14 3.10 -3.04
N ASN A 39 -7.04 2.45 -3.78
CA ASN A 39 -7.49 2.88 -5.11
C ASN A 39 -8.17 4.24 -5.04
N TYR A 40 -9.22 4.35 -4.22
CA TYR A 40 -9.97 5.59 -4.01
C TYR A 40 -9.05 6.72 -3.53
N PHE A 41 -8.13 6.37 -2.63
CA PHE A 41 -7.21 7.33 -2.06
C PHE A 41 -6.17 7.84 -3.08
N SER A 42 -5.68 6.98 -3.96
CA SER A 42 -4.78 7.40 -5.06
C SER A 42 -5.47 8.40 -6.01
N LEU A 43 -6.76 8.21 -6.30
CA LEU A 43 -7.56 9.12 -7.13
C LEU A 43 -7.73 10.50 -6.48
N LEU A 44 -8.03 10.52 -5.18
CA LEU A 44 -8.10 11.74 -4.37
C LEU A 44 -6.78 12.52 -4.38
N LEU A 45 -5.64 11.84 -4.18
CA LEU A 45 -4.33 12.50 -4.20
C LEU A 45 -3.95 13.05 -5.57
N MET A 46 -4.38 12.40 -6.66
CA MET A 46 -4.10 12.85 -8.02
C MET A 46 -5.08 13.93 -8.50
N GLY A 47 -6.01 14.39 -7.65
CA GLY A 47 -6.95 15.47 -7.95
C GLY A 47 -8.12 15.06 -8.84
N ASN A 48 -8.39 13.76 -9.00
CA ASN A 48 -9.53 13.25 -9.75
C ASN A 48 -10.60 12.72 -8.78
N PRO A 49 -11.69 13.48 -8.53
CA PRO A 49 -12.72 13.11 -7.55
C PRO A 49 -13.73 12.09 -8.07
N THR A 50 -13.64 11.65 -9.33
CA THR A 50 -14.66 10.78 -9.93
C THR A 50 -14.60 9.37 -9.31
N PRO A 51 -15.69 8.88 -8.70
CA PRO A 51 -15.76 7.51 -8.17
C PRO A 51 -15.51 6.48 -9.27
N ALA A 52 -14.93 5.35 -8.86
CA ALA A 52 -14.52 4.22 -9.71
C ALA A 52 -15.59 3.69 -10.68
N ASP A 53 -16.87 3.96 -10.42
CA ASP A 53 -17.98 3.39 -11.18
C ASP A 53 -18.24 4.08 -12.53
N VAL A 54 -17.63 5.24 -12.81
CA VAL A 54 -17.98 6.05 -14.01
C VAL A 54 -16.84 6.20 -15.01
N GLY A 55 -15.65 5.65 -14.73
CA GLY A 55 -14.50 5.84 -15.61
C GLY A 55 -13.70 4.57 -15.82
N ASN A 56 -13.44 4.24 -17.08
CA ASN A 56 -12.34 3.36 -17.51
C ASN A 56 -10.96 4.00 -17.19
N VAL A 57 -10.82 4.65 -16.05
CA VAL A 57 -9.57 5.28 -15.61
C VAL A 57 -8.69 4.17 -15.08
N GLU A 58 -7.58 3.93 -15.77
CA GLU A 58 -6.51 3.07 -15.29
C GLU A 58 -6.08 3.55 -13.90
N TYR A 59 -6.30 2.71 -12.88
CA TYR A 59 -5.86 2.98 -11.52
C TYR A 59 -4.34 3.19 -11.52
N PRO A 60 -3.80 4.25 -10.90
CA PRO A 60 -2.37 4.60 -10.93
C PRO A 60 -1.52 3.70 -10.03
N ILE A 61 -1.85 2.41 -9.94
CA ILE A 61 -1.12 1.47 -9.10
C ILE A 61 -0.03 0.81 -9.93
N GLU A 62 1.17 1.27 -9.66
CA GLU A 62 2.41 0.74 -10.20
C GLU A 62 2.74 -0.61 -9.56
N TRP A 63 3.61 -1.38 -10.22
CA TRP A 63 4.15 -2.60 -9.65
C TRP A 63 5.66 -2.48 -9.45
N PHE A 64 6.11 -2.92 -8.28
CA PHE A 64 7.53 -3.01 -7.95
C PHE A 64 7.89 -4.47 -7.64
N GLY A 65 9.00 -4.94 -8.22
CA GLY A 65 9.44 -6.31 -7.99
C GLY A 65 10.85 -6.59 -8.44
N MET A 66 11.27 -7.85 -8.26
CA MET A 66 12.60 -8.32 -8.59
C MET A 66 12.54 -9.72 -9.22
N GLU A 67 13.43 -9.97 -10.18
CA GLU A 67 13.70 -11.27 -10.76
C GLU A 67 15.16 -11.66 -10.53
N THR A 68 15.40 -12.95 -10.24
CA THR A 68 16.73 -13.54 -10.17
C THR A 68 17.03 -14.23 -11.49
N ILE A 69 18.12 -13.84 -12.15
CA ILE A 69 18.56 -14.41 -13.43
C ILE A 69 19.87 -15.17 -13.18
N CYS A 70 19.78 -16.49 -13.22
CA CYS A 70 20.92 -17.41 -13.10
C CYS A 70 21.22 -18.01 -14.48
N ARG A 71 22.44 -17.83 -14.98
CA ARG A 71 22.92 -18.48 -16.21
C ARG A 71 24.20 -19.24 -15.91
N ILE A 72 24.41 -20.34 -16.61
CA ILE A 72 25.63 -21.15 -16.49
C ILE A 72 26.83 -20.26 -16.86
N ASN A 73 27.85 -20.23 -16.00
CA ASN A 73 29.10 -19.46 -16.17
C ASN A 73 28.95 -17.93 -16.19
N GLU A 74 27.80 -17.39 -15.80
CA GLU A 74 27.65 -15.94 -15.57
C GLU A 74 27.35 -15.66 -14.10
N PRO A 75 27.77 -14.51 -13.55
CA PRO A 75 27.36 -14.11 -12.22
C PRO A 75 25.84 -13.92 -12.16
N THR A 76 25.23 -14.32 -11.04
CA THR A 76 23.80 -14.11 -10.77
C THR A 76 23.44 -12.64 -10.88
N ARG A 77 22.34 -12.33 -11.59
CA ARG A 77 21.83 -10.97 -11.72
C ARG A 77 20.50 -10.84 -11.02
N TYR A 78 20.35 -9.78 -10.26
CA TYR A 78 19.10 -9.40 -9.61
C TYR A 78 18.54 -8.17 -10.32
N GLN A 79 17.49 -8.40 -11.11
CA GLN A 79 16.85 -7.40 -11.94
C GLN A 79 15.63 -6.84 -11.22
N PHE A 80 15.63 -5.55 -10.93
CA PHE A 80 14.48 -4.84 -10.39
C PHE A 80 13.60 -4.31 -11.52
N HIS A 81 12.30 -4.26 -11.25
CA HIS A 81 11.29 -3.77 -12.19
C HIS A 81 10.41 -2.72 -11.50
N CYS A 82 10.24 -1.59 -12.18
CA CYS A 82 9.23 -0.57 -11.87
C CYS A 82 8.27 -0.53 -13.05
N LEU A 83 7.14 -1.20 -12.92
CA LEU A 83 6.14 -1.26 -13.98
C LEU A 83 5.11 -0.17 -13.73
N GLY A 84 4.67 0.47 -14.81
CA GLY A 84 3.65 1.51 -14.75
C GLY A 84 2.29 1.00 -14.26
N PRO A 85 1.33 1.92 -14.12
CA PRO A 85 -0.04 1.60 -13.75
C PRO A 85 -0.65 0.49 -14.61
N GLN A 86 -1.05 -0.62 -13.98
CA GLN A 86 -1.75 -1.70 -14.66
C GLN A 86 -2.64 -2.48 -13.68
N LYS A 87 -3.88 -2.77 -14.11
CA LYS A 87 -4.89 -3.47 -13.29
C LYS A 87 -4.51 -4.92 -13.00
N THR A 88 -3.85 -5.58 -13.95
CA THR A 88 -3.49 -6.98 -13.86
C THR A 88 -2.06 -7.16 -13.37
N LYS A 89 -1.84 -8.25 -12.66
CA LYS A 89 -0.50 -8.67 -12.27
C LYS A 89 0.34 -8.88 -13.54
N PRO A 90 1.61 -8.41 -13.57
CA PRO A 90 2.46 -8.60 -14.75
C PRO A 90 2.58 -10.08 -15.11
N GLN A 91 2.24 -10.41 -16.36
CA GLN A 91 2.12 -11.80 -16.84
C GLN A 91 3.47 -12.44 -17.18
N ASN A 92 4.49 -11.63 -17.50
CA ASN A 92 5.79 -12.10 -17.98
C ASN A 92 6.87 -12.14 -16.89
N VAL A 93 6.48 -12.17 -15.61
CA VAL A 93 7.42 -12.15 -14.48
C VAL A 93 6.99 -13.11 -13.39
N ASN A 94 7.96 -13.61 -12.61
CA ASN A 94 7.63 -14.40 -11.43
C ASN A 94 6.85 -13.55 -10.43
N SER A 95 5.55 -13.80 -10.43
CA SER A 95 4.56 -12.97 -9.80
C SER A 95 4.68 -12.96 -8.26
N PHE A 96 5.40 -13.92 -7.66
CA PHE A 96 5.64 -13.97 -6.21
C PHE A 96 6.55 -12.85 -5.70
N HIS A 97 7.30 -12.19 -6.59
CA HIS A 97 8.27 -11.16 -6.23
C HIS A 97 7.83 -9.74 -6.59
N PHE A 98 6.54 -9.57 -6.91
CA PHE A 98 5.96 -8.29 -7.33
C PHE A 98 4.86 -7.83 -6.39
N PHE A 99 4.88 -6.55 -6.07
CA PHE A 99 3.98 -5.90 -5.14
C PHE A 99 3.36 -4.66 -5.77
N MET A 100 2.10 -4.41 -5.44
CA MET A 100 1.39 -3.18 -5.81
C MET A 100 1.86 -2.02 -4.95
N THR A 101 2.09 -0.87 -5.58
CA THR A 101 2.53 0.36 -4.92
C THR A 101 2.01 1.59 -5.64
N ILE A 102 1.86 2.69 -4.92
CA ILE A 102 1.55 4.00 -5.50
C ILE A 102 2.78 4.67 -6.14
N ASN A 103 4.00 4.19 -5.85
CA ASN A 103 5.24 4.78 -6.38
C ASN A 103 6.41 3.78 -6.38
N ALA A 104 6.52 3.00 -7.45
CA ALA A 104 7.59 2.02 -7.64
C ALA A 104 8.97 2.67 -7.75
N LYS A 105 9.05 3.87 -8.35
CA LYS A 105 10.32 4.61 -8.45
C LYS A 105 10.86 5.02 -7.08
N PHE A 106 9.98 5.40 -6.15
CA PHE A 106 10.36 5.69 -4.78
C PHE A 106 10.91 4.45 -4.08
N LEU A 107 10.19 3.31 -4.16
CA LEU A 107 10.67 2.06 -3.57
C LEU A 107 12.04 1.66 -4.13
N MET A 108 12.23 1.75 -5.45
CA MET A 108 13.53 1.48 -6.07
C MET A 108 14.65 2.38 -5.52
N ARG A 109 14.38 3.66 -5.29
CA ARG A 109 15.36 4.59 -4.72
C ARG A 109 15.75 4.18 -3.30
N GLU A 110 14.79 3.79 -2.48
CA GLU A 110 15.06 3.35 -1.11
C GLU A 110 15.78 2.00 -1.08
N VAL A 111 15.44 1.06 -1.97
CA VAL A 111 16.19 -0.20 -2.14
C VAL A 111 17.64 0.08 -2.52
N ARG A 112 17.89 1.02 -3.44
CA ARG A 112 19.26 1.43 -3.80
C ARG A 112 20.05 1.99 -2.63
N LYS A 113 19.40 2.77 -1.75
CA LYS A 113 20.06 3.30 -0.55
C LYS A 113 20.43 2.17 0.42
N LEU A 114 19.53 1.20 0.59
CA LEU A 114 19.76 0.06 1.48
C LEU A 114 20.90 -0.83 0.95
N LEU A 115 20.92 -1.08 -0.36
CA LEU A 115 21.90 -1.90 -1.06
C LEU A 115 23.04 -1.06 -1.69
N ARG A 116 23.36 0.11 -1.13
CA ARG A 116 24.32 1.05 -1.72
C ARG A 116 25.73 0.50 -1.89
N ASN A 117 26.09 -0.49 -1.05
CA ASN A 117 27.42 -1.10 -1.03
C ASN A 117 27.54 -2.26 -2.04
N GLU A 118 26.41 -2.72 -2.59
CA GLU A 118 26.37 -3.81 -3.55
C GLU A 118 26.87 -3.39 -4.93
N ARG A 119 27.22 -4.37 -5.76
CA ARG A 119 27.71 -4.10 -7.12
C ARG A 119 26.54 -3.86 -8.07
N TRP A 120 26.29 -2.59 -8.38
CA TRP A 120 25.28 -2.19 -9.36
C TRP A 120 25.83 -2.17 -10.78
N LEU A 121 25.23 -2.95 -11.68
CA LEU A 121 25.52 -2.88 -13.13
C LEU A 121 24.75 -1.75 -13.80
N SER A 122 23.55 -1.46 -13.31
CA SER A 122 22.70 -0.39 -13.83
C SER A 122 21.84 0.22 -12.72
N LYS A 123 20.90 1.11 -13.09
CA LYS A 123 19.93 1.64 -12.14
C LYS A 123 19.10 0.54 -11.47
N TYR A 124 18.85 -0.56 -12.19
CA TYR A 124 17.90 -1.60 -11.80
C TYR A 124 18.53 -2.98 -11.73
N VAL A 125 19.85 -3.11 -11.79
CA VAL A 125 20.54 -4.41 -11.80
C VAL A 125 21.66 -4.44 -10.79
N VAL A 126 21.60 -5.41 -9.88
CA VAL A 126 22.69 -5.80 -8.99
C VAL A 126 23.25 -7.13 -9.49
N ILE A 127 24.56 -7.30 -9.38
CA ILE A 127 25.25 -8.52 -9.80
C ILE A 127 25.99 -9.14 -8.61
N GLY A 128 25.90 -10.47 -8.50
CA GLY A 128 26.63 -11.25 -7.52
C GLY A 128 28.14 -11.35 -7.83
N PRO A 129 28.95 -11.89 -6.89
CA PRO A 129 28.55 -12.26 -5.53
C PRO A 129 28.21 -11.04 -4.67
N LEU A 130 27.25 -11.19 -3.76
CA LEU A 130 26.78 -10.10 -2.90
C LEU A 130 27.74 -9.86 -1.72
N LYS A 131 27.83 -8.62 -1.25
CA LYS A 131 28.72 -8.22 -0.14
C LYS A 131 28.03 -8.18 1.22
N GLY A 132 26.69 -8.16 1.23
CA GLY A 132 25.90 -8.09 2.44
C GLY A 132 26.02 -9.32 3.35
N PRO A 133 25.51 -9.24 4.59
CA PRO A 133 25.46 -10.37 5.51
C PRO A 133 24.54 -11.47 4.96
N LEU A 134 25.14 -12.52 4.41
CA LEU A 134 24.44 -13.68 3.87
C LEU A 134 24.17 -14.69 4.99
N ASP A 135 22.91 -15.12 5.09
CA ASP A 135 22.50 -16.19 6.01
C ASP A 135 22.72 -17.55 5.33
N THR A 136 23.90 -18.14 5.54
CA THR A 136 24.33 -19.41 4.90
C THR A 136 23.49 -20.62 5.31
N THR A 137 22.59 -20.47 6.29
CA THR A 137 21.70 -21.57 6.71
C THR A 137 20.49 -21.74 5.78
N ARG A 138 20.25 -20.78 4.89
CA ARG A 138 19.13 -20.80 3.93
C ARG A 138 19.52 -21.46 2.61
N TYR A 139 18.52 -22.04 1.96
CA TYR A 139 18.66 -22.69 0.65
C TYR A 139 19.22 -21.73 -0.41
N ASP A 140 18.72 -20.48 -0.47
CA ASP A 140 19.22 -19.43 -1.37
C ASP A 140 19.58 -18.16 -0.58
N PRO A 141 20.82 -18.05 -0.05
CA PRO A 141 21.21 -16.97 0.86
C PRO A 141 21.25 -15.60 0.17
N GLU A 142 21.77 -15.53 -1.06
CA GLU A 142 21.87 -14.27 -1.82
C GLU A 142 20.50 -13.76 -2.28
N GLU A 143 19.66 -14.63 -2.84
CA GLU A 143 18.30 -14.25 -3.22
C GLU A 143 17.48 -13.81 -2.00
N THR A 144 17.61 -14.53 -0.88
CA THR A 144 16.95 -14.14 0.37
C THR A 144 17.40 -12.75 0.82
N TYR A 145 18.71 -12.46 0.79
CA TYR A 145 19.24 -11.16 1.17
C TYR A 145 18.60 -10.03 0.34
N MET A 146 18.51 -10.22 -0.98
CA MET A 146 17.89 -9.25 -1.89
C MET A 146 16.38 -9.11 -1.65
N ARG A 147 15.68 -10.22 -1.43
CA ARG A 147 14.24 -10.22 -1.12
C ARG A 147 13.96 -9.52 0.21
N ASN A 148 14.79 -9.73 1.23
CA ASN A 148 14.68 -9.04 2.51
C ASN A 148 14.84 -7.53 2.33
N ALA A 149 15.80 -7.08 1.52
CA ALA A 149 15.97 -5.66 1.24
C ALA A 149 14.72 -5.03 0.60
N VAL A 150 14.11 -5.72 -0.37
CA VAL A 150 12.84 -5.30 -0.98
C VAL A 150 11.72 -5.26 0.06
N TYR A 151 11.58 -6.33 0.85
CA TYR A 151 10.54 -6.45 1.87
C TYR A 151 10.66 -5.36 2.94
N THR A 152 11.86 -5.05 3.41
CA THR A 152 12.12 -3.97 4.37
C THR A 152 11.62 -2.62 3.86
N VAL A 153 11.93 -2.30 2.59
CA VAL A 153 11.50 -1.03 1.99
C VAL A 153 9.98 -0.96 1.81
N ILE A 154 9.35 -2.05 1.36
CA ILE A 154 7.89 -2.12 1.20
C ILE A 154 7.20 -1.98 2.55
N ASN A 155 7.67 -2.69 3.57
CA ASN A 155 7.08 -2.64 4.90
C ASN A 155 7.22 -1.25 5.52
N ALA A 156 8.37 -0.59 5.33
CA ALA A 156 8.56 0.79 5.77
C ALA A 156 7.58 1.75 5.09
N GLU A 157 7.34 1.59 3.77
CA GLU A 157 6.37 2.43 3.07
C GLU A 157 4.94 2.13 3.52
N TRP A 158 4.57 0.86 3.72
CA TRP A 158 3.26 0.49 4.26
C TRP A 158 3.01 1.03 5.66
N LEU A 159 4.03 0.99 6.54
CA LEU A 159 3.92 1.59 7.88
C LEU A 159 3.75 3.11 7.78
N ARG A 160 4.52 3.79 6.92
CA ARG A 160 4.34 5.22 6.68
C ARG A 160 2.95 5.55 6.14
N GLU A 161 2.45 4.77 5.19
CA GLU A 161 1.08 4.90 4.67
C GLU A 161 0.05 4.75 5.80
N LYS A 162 0.21 3.71 6.62
CA LYS A 162 -0.73 3.38 7.69
C LYS A 162 -0.73 4.37 8.85
N ASP A 163 0.45 4.79 9.29
CA ASP A 163 0.60 5.50 10.57
C ASP A 163 0.62 7.02 10.40
N ILE A 164 0.97 7.52 9.21
CA ILE A 164 1.09 8.96 8.95
C ILE A 164 0.04 9.41 7.96
N ILE A 165 -0.02 8.74 6.80
CA ILE A 165 -0.84 9.20 5.68
C ILE A 165 -2.32 8.96 6.01
N PHE A 166 -2.74 7.72 6.29
CA PHE A 166 -4.15 7.40 6.52
C PHE A 166 -4.81 8.17 7.68
N PRO A 167 -4.19 8.34 8.86
CA PRO A 167 -4.82 9.10 9.94
C PRO A 167 -5.02 10.57 9.59
N TYR A 168 -4.03 11.18 8.94
CA TYR A 168 -4.12 12.57 8.47
C TYR A 168 -5.26 12.77 7.47
N LEU A 169 -5.44 11.82 6.56
CA LEU A 169 -6.49 11.88 5.55
C LEU A 169 -7.87 11.60 6.11
N PHE A 170 -7.95 10.63 7.01
CA PHE A 170 -9.18 10.37 7.74
C PHE A 170 -9.63 11.61 8.51
N TYR A 171 -8.68 12.32 9.13
CA TYR A 171 -8.93 13.61 9.74
C TYR A 171 -9.47 14.64 8.73
N LEU A 172 -8.81 14.84 7.58
CA LEU A 172 -9.28 15.77 6.54
C LEU A 172 -10.68 15.42 6.02
N HIS A 173 -10.95 14.14 5.79
CA HIS A 173 -12.26 13.66 5.37
C HIS A 173 -13.33 13.95 6.43
N SER A 174 -13.03 13.65 7.71
CA SER A 174 -13.94 13.92 8.82
C SER A 174 -14.29 15.41 8.95
N GLU A 175 -13.31 16.30 8.73
CA GLU A 175 -13.52 17.75 8.74
C GLU A 175 -14.37 18.21 7.55
N HIS A 176 -14.14 17.65 6.36
CA HIS A 176 -14.94 17.95 5.18
C HIS A 176 -16.42 17.56 5.36
N VAL A 177 -16.68 16.34 5.86
CA VAL A 177 -18.03 15.83 6.13
C VAL A 177 -18.75 16.71 7.16
N LYS A 178 -18.08 17.05 8.28
CA LYS A 178 -18.63 17.96 9.30
C LYS A 178 -18.98 19.34 8.75
N ARG A 179 -18.17 19.88 7.84
CA ARG A 179 -18.42 21.22 7.25
C ARG A 179 -19.59 21.21 6.27
N ASN A 180 -19.79 20.12 5.53
CA ASN A 180 -20.90 20.01 4.59
C ASN A 180 -22.23 19.63 5.24
N LEU A 181 -22.22 18.96 6.40
CA LEU A 181 -23.44 18.70 7.21
C LEU A 181 -23.98 19.94 7.93
N ARG A 182 -23.21 21.04 7.99
CA ARG A 182 -23.59 22.30 8.62
C ARG A 182 -24.11 23.36 7.62
N ARG A 183 -24.28 22.98 6.35
CA ARG A 183 -24.92 23.79 5.30
C ARG A 183 -26.27 23.18 4.96
#